data_AF-A0A1F9ZEK6-F1
#
_entry.id   AF-A0A1F9ZEK6-F1
#
_cell.length_a   1.000
_cell.length_b   1.000
_cell.length_c   1.000
_cell.angle_alpha   90.00
_cell.angle_beta   90.00
_cell.angle_gamma   90.00
#
_symmetry.space_group_name_H-M   'P 1'
#
loop_
_entity.id
_entity.type
_entity.pdbx_description
1 polymer ?
#
loop_
_entity_poly.entity_id
_entity_poly.type
_entity_poly.pdbx_seq_one_letter_code
_entity_poly.pdbx_strand_id
1 'polypeptide(L)'
;MEVSALPPPHLRRDRFLFHTGIVLLLVGGAGFLVGTFAHDPLRIPVIGDAYDGFGWVNETFLAIGLILVAVGAALAFLGLRGGVLTEEEIAELESGGSET
;
A
#
# COMPACT_ATOMS: atom_id res chain seq x y z
N MET A 1 -32.92 16.80 5.45
CA MET A 1 -31.51 16.54 5.75
C MET A 1 -30.98 15.84 4.52
N GLU A 2 -30.40 16.61 3.61
CA GLU A 2 -29.90 16.10 2.32
C GLU A 2 -28.68 15.24 2.65
N VAL A 3 -28.87 13.93 2.63
CA VAL A 3 -27.75 12.97 2.70
C VAL A 3 -26.94 13.26 1.47
N SER A 4 -25.83 14.00 1.64
CA SER A 4 -24.90 14.33 0.58
C SER A 4 -24.57 13.02 -0.13
N ALA A 5 -25.04 12.93 -1.38
CA ALA A 5 -24.83 11.78 -2.23
C ALA A 5 -23.33 11.61 -2.41
N LEU A 6 -22.72 10.80 -1.55
CA LEU A 6 -21.35 10.38 -1.75
C LEU A 6 -21.33 9.69 -3.11
N PRO A 7 -20.44 10.11 -4.03
CA PRO A 7 -20.43 9.58 -5.38
C PRO A 7 -20.43 8.04 -5.33
N PRO A 8 -21.16 7.40 -6.27
CA PRO A 8 -21.35 5.97 -6.25
C PRO A 8 -19.99 5.27 -6.22
N PRO A 9 -19.80 4.25 -5.36
CA PRO A 9 -18.53 3.55 -5.26
C PRO A 9 -18.19 2.89 -6.60
N HIS A 10 -16.98 3.12 -7.12
CA HIS A 10 -16.53 2.51 -8.37
C HIS A 10 -15.84 1.18 -8.04
N LEU A 11 -16.64 0.13 -7.80
CA LEU A 11 -16.17 -1.15 -7.23
C LEU A 11 -14.90 -1.70 -7.87
N ARG A 12 -14.85 -1.77 -9.21
CA ARG A 12 -13.67 -2.26 -9.94
C ARG A 12 -12.42 -1.42 -9.68
N ARG A 13 -12.57 -0.10 -9.70
CA ARG A 13 -11.47 0.83 -9.46
C ARG A 13 -11.01 0.75 -8.02
N ASP A 14 -11.95 0.81 -7.07
CA ASP A 14 -11.64 0.86 -5.65
C ASP A 14 -11.04 -0.49 -5.18
N ARG A 15 -11.52 -1.62 -5.68
CA ARG A 15 -10.90 -2.95 -5.46
C ARG A 15 -9.50 -3.05 -6.06
N PHE A 16 -9.29 -2.50 -7.27
CA PHE A 16 -7.96 -2.47 -7.89
C PHE A 16 -6.97 -1.61 -7.09
N LEU A 17 -7.40 -0.42 -6.66
CA LEU A 17 -6.60 0.48 -5.81
C LEU A 17 -6.23 -0.21 -4.49
N PHE A 18 -7.19 -0.90 -3.87
CA PHE A 18 -6.96 -1.65 -2.63
C PHE A 18 -5.86 -2.71 -2.80
N HIS A 19 -6.02 -3.62 -3.75
CA HIS A 19 -5.06 -4.71 -3.96
C HIS A 19 -3.68 -4.20 -4.38
N THR A 20 -3.64 -3.18 -5.24
CA THR A 20 -2.39 -2.51 -5.64
C THR A 20 -1.70 -1.88 -4.43
N GLY A 21 -2.48 -1.23 -3.56
CA GLY A 21 -1.99 -0.67 -2.30
C GLY A 21 -1.37 -1.71 -1.37
N ILE A 22 -2.03 -2.87 -1.21
CA ILE A 22 -1.49 -3.99 -0.41
C ILE A 22 -0.18 -4.53 -0.99
N VAL A 23 -0.09 -4.72 -2.32
CA VAL A 23 1.15 -5.18 -2.96
C VAL A 23 2.29 -4.18 -2.73
N LEU A 24 2.02 -2.88 -2.88
CA LEU A 24 3.00 -1.82 -2.64
C LEU A 24 3.44 -1.75 -1.18
N LEU A 25 2.53 -1.97 -0.23
CA LEU A 25 2.86 -2.06 1.20
C LEU A 25 3.77 -3.25 1.50
N LEU A 26 3.51 -4.41 0.91
CA LEU A 26 4.35 -5.61 1.12
C LEU A 26 5.74 -5.44 0.52
N VAL A 27 5.83 -4.96 -0.73
CA VAL A 27 7.10 -4.74 -1.43
C VAL A 27 7.88 -3.60 -0.78
N GLY A 28 7.22 -2.48 -0.48
CA GLY A 28 7.81 -1.33 0.17
C GLY A 28 8.24 -1.63 1.60
N GLY A 29 7.44 -2.37 2.37
CA GLY A 29 7.77 -2.80 3.72
C GLY A 29 8.97 -3.74 3.74
N ALA A 30 9.04 -4.69 2.81
CA ALA A 30 10.22 -5.54 2.65
C ALA A 30 11.47 -4.71 2.29
N GLY A 31 11.36 -3.78 1.34
CA GLY A 31 12.45 -2.87 0.96
C GLY A 31 12.93 -1.97 2.12
N PHE A 32 11.99 -1.45 2.91
CA PHE A 32 12.27 -0.64 4.10
C PHE A 32 12.97 -1.44 5.21
N LEU A 33 12.52 -2.67 5.46
CA LEU A 33 13.13 -3.56 6.44
C LEU A 33 14.54 -3.98 6.01
N VAL A 34 14.74 -4.33 4.73
CA VAL A 34 16.06 -4.64 4.17
C VAL A 34 16.98 -3.42 4.27
N GLY A 35 16.48 -2.23 3.89
CA GLY A 35 17.22 -0.96 4.02
C GLY A 35 17.53 -0.53 5.45
N THR A 36 16.87 -1.12 6.47
CA THR A 36 17.10 -0.77 7.88
C THR A 36 17.92 -1.83 8.61
N PHE A 37 17.77 -3.12 8.27
CA PHE A 37 18.36 -4.23 9.03
C PHE A 37 19.47 -5.00 8.31
N ALA A 38 19.69 -4.82 7.00
CA ALA A 38 20.58 -5.72 6.26
C ALA A 38 22.08 -5.47 6.46
N HIS A 39 22.52 -4.35 7.05
CA HIS A 39 23.97 -4.05 7.14
C HIS A 39 24.54 -4.10 8.56
N ASP A 40 23.87 -3.54 9.56
CA ASP A 40 24.42 -3.41 10.93
C ASP A 40 24.78 -4.75 11.61
N PRO A 41 24.04 -5.87 11.43
CA PRO A 41 24.37 -7.13 12.09
C PRO A 41 25.30 -8.05 11.28
N LEU A 42 25.29 -7.96 9.95
CA LEU A 42 25.81 -9.02 9.10
C LEU A 42 27.34 -8.98 8.98
N ARG A 43 27.97 -7.79 8.99
CA ARG A 43 29.44 -7.62 8.85
C ARG A 43 30.07 -8.57 7.80
N ILE A 44 29.33 -8.97 6.76
CA ILE A 44 29.82 -9.93 5.77
C ILE A 44 30.64 -9.14 4.77
N PRO A 45 31.97 -9.30 4.74
CA PRO A 45 32.82 -8.60 3.78
C PRO A 45 32.66 -9.28 2.44
N VAL A 46 31.68 -8.86 1.65
CA VAL A 46 31.58 -9.36 0.27
C VAL A 46 32.76 -8.80 -0.55
N ILE A 47 33.23 -7.56 -0.25
CA ILE A 47 34.44 -6.94 -0.83
C ILE A 47 35.06 -5.92 0.15
N GLY A 48 36.15 -6.29 0.86
CA GLY A 48 37.01 -5.37 1.63
C GLY A 48 36.37 -4.61 2.81
N ASP A 49 37.14 -3.76 3.50
CA ASP A 49 36.71 -2.86 4.60
C ASP A 49 35.74 -1.74 4.15
N ALA A 50 34.98 -1.96 3.07
CA ALA A 50 34.10 -0.97 2.45
C ALA A 50 32.77 -0.85 3.19
N TYR A 51 32.80 -0.47 4.46
CA TYR A 51 31.60 -0.02 5.19
C TYR A 51 31.02 1.26 4.59
N ASP A 52 31.86 2.12 3.99
CA ASP A 52 31.44 3.37 3.36
C ASP A 52 30.84 3.18 1.95
N GLY A 53 31.07 2.03 1.30
CA GLY A 53 30.70 1.80 -0.09
C GLY A 53 29.24 1.39 -0.33
N PHE A 54 28.58 0.86 0.69
CA PHE A 54 27.20 0.34 0.59
C PHE A 54 26.14 1.23 1.25
N GLY A 55 26.55 2.31 1.93
CA GLY A 55 25.63 3.25 2.60
C GLY A 55 24.62 3.88 1.63
N TRP A 56 25.07 4.31 0.45
CA TRP A 56 24.20 4.92 -0.56
C TRP A 56 23.16 3.93 -1.13
N VAL A 57 23.52 2.65 -1.27
CA VAL A 57 22.60 1.61 -1.74
C VAL A 57 21.52 1.37 -0.69
N ASN A 58 21.91 1.29 0.58
CA ASN A 58 21.00 1.08 1.69
C ASN A 58 20.04 2.26 1.89
N GLU A 59 20.56 3.48 1.85
CA GLU A 59 19.77 4.71 1.87
C GLU A 59 18.79 4.77 0.70
N THR A 60 19.20 4.31 -0.48
CA THR A 60 18.33 4.22 -1.66
C THR A 60 17.19 3.21 -1.44
N PHE A 61 17.47 2.01 -0.95
CA PHE A 61 16.42 1.02 -0.67
C PHE A 61 15.47 1.47 0.45
N LEU A 62 15.99 2.14 1.47
CA LEU A 62 15.19 2.73 2.54
C LEU A 62 14.26 3.82 1.99
N ALA A 63 14.78 4.73 1.18
CA ALA A 63 14.01 5.80 0.55
C ALA A 63 12.92 5.25 -0.41
N ILE A 64 13.28 4.29 -1.26
CA ILE A 64 12.33 3.62 -2.16
C ILE A 64 11.26 2.87 -1.36
N GLY A 65 11.68 2.11 -0.34
CA GLY A 65 10.78 1.38 0.55
C GLY A 65 9.77 2.31 1.21
N LEU A 66 10.24 3.44 1.75
CA LEU A 66 9.39 4.46 2.37
C LEU A 66 8.36 5.04 1.38
N ILE A 67 8.78 5.37 0.15
CA ILE A 67 7.88 5.88 -0.89
C ILE A 67 6.81 4.84 -1.25
N LEU A 68 7.22 3.59 -1.47
CA LEU A 68 6.30 2.50 -1.80
C LEU A 68 5.29 2.24 -0.68
N VAL A 69 5.72 2.29 0.59
CA VAL A 69 4.82 2.18 1.75
C VAL A 69 3.84 3.33 1.78
N ALA A 70 4.29 4.57 1.60
CA ALA A 70 3.42 5.75 1.63
C ALA A 70 2.37 5.72 0.51
N VAL A 71 2.78 5.41 -0.73
CA VAL A 71 1.88 5.27 -1.87
C VAL A 71 0.92 4.09 -1.67
N GLY A 72 1.44 2.95 -1.21
CA GLY A 72 0.65 1.75 -0.94
C GLY A 72 -0.43 2.00 0.11
N ALA A 73 -0.09 2.69 1.21
CA ALA A 73 -1.04 3.09 2.24
C ALA A 73 -2.14 4.02 1.69
N ALA A 74 -1.78 5.02 0.89
CA ALA A 74 -2.74 5.93 0.28
C ALA A 74 -3.71 5.20 -0.67
N LEU A 75 -3.21 4.30 -1.51
CA LEU A 75 -4.03 3.51 -2.43
C LEU A 75 -4.93 2.50 -1.70
N ALA A 76 -4.40 1.84 -0.66
CA ALA A 76 -5.17 0.95 0.19
C ALA A 76 -6.32 1.71 0.87
N PHE A 77 -6.02 2.90 1.42
CA PHE A 77 -7.02 3.75 2.06
C PHE A 77 -8.11 4.20 1.08
N LEU A 78 -7.75 4.66 -0.11
CA LEU A 78 -8.72 5.01 -1.16
C LEU A 78 -9.55 3.80 -1.61
N GLY A 79 -8.98 2.60 -1.58
CA GLY A 79 -9.62 1.37 -2.04
C GLY A 79 -10.53 0.67 -1.01
N LEU A 80 -10.51 1.06 0.27
CA LEU A 80 -11.25 0.38 1.35
C LEU A 80 -12.74 0.19 1.05
N ARG A 81 -13.40 1.16 0.39
CA ARG A 81 -14.84 1.11 0.11
C ARG A 81 -15.24 0.00 -0.88
N GLY A 82 -14.43 -0.25 -1.91
CA GLY A 82 -14.69 -1.31 -2.90
C GLY A 82 -13.91 -2.60 -2.64
N GLY A 83 -12.94 -2.60 -1.74
CA GLY A 83 -12.21 -3.79 -1.31
C GLY A 83 -13.02 -4.70 -0.38
N VAL A 84 -13.88 -4.13 0.47
CA VAL A 84 -14.63 -4.87 1.51
C VAL A 84 -15.96 -5.43 1.02
N LEU A 85 -16.60 -4.78 0.05
CA LEU A 85 -17.96 -5.14 -0.39
C LEU A 85 -17.96 -6.15 -1.54
N THR A 86 -18.92 -7.07 -1.51
CA THR A 86 -19.25 -7.96 -2.63
C THR A 86 -20.23 -7.29 -3.61
N GLU A 87 -20.30 -7.80 -4.86
CA GLU A 87 -21.26 -7.27 -5.86
C GLU A 87 -22.72 -7.40 -5.37
N GLU A 88 -23.01 -8.45 -4.60
CA GLU A 88 -24.32 -8.76 -4.03
C GLU A 88 -24.72 -7.76 -2.94
N GLU A 89 -23.82 -7.46 -1.98
CA GLU A 89 -24.07 -6.48 -0.91
C GLU A 89 -24.30 -5.05 -1.44
N ILE A 90 -23.66 -4.67 -2.56
CA ILE A 90 -23.88 -3.35 -3.19
C ILE A 90 -25.23 -3.31 -3.90
N ALA A 91 -25.62 -4.38 -4.60
CA ALA A 91 -26.93 -4.46 -5.22
C ALA A 91 -28.05 -4.37 -4.18
N GLU A 92 -27.83 -4.98 -3.00
CA GLU A 92 -28.71 -4.84 -1.85
C GLU A 92 -28.77 -3.39 -1.33
N LEU A 93 -27.63 -2.70 -1.18
CA LEU A 93 -27.58 -1.28 -0.78
C LEU A 93 -28.25 -0.32 -1.79
N GLU A 94 -28.10 -0.58 -3.08
CA GLU A 94 -28.77 0.20 -4.15
C GLU A 94 -30.28 -0.05 -4.17
N SER A 95 -30.70 -1.30 -3.93
CA SER A 95 -32.13 -1.67 -3.89
C SER A 95 -32.85 -1.21 -2.61
N GLY A 96 -32.19 -1.32 -1.44
CA GLY A 96 -32.73 -0.91 -0.15
C GLY A 96 -32.82 0.60 0.06
N GLY A 97 -32.11 1.40 -0.75
CA GLY A 97 -32.22 2.86 -0.77
C GLY A 97 -33.42 3.39 -1.57
N SER A 98 -34.16 2.53 -2.26
CA SER A 98 -35.28 2.92 -3.14
C SER A 98 -36.67 2.80 -2.51
N GLU A 99 -36.79 2.29 -1.28
CA GLU A 99 -38.07 2.14 -0.57
C GLU A 99 -38.25 3.16 0.56
N THR A 100 -38.22 4.47 0.28
CA THR A 100 -38.92 5.50 1.09
C THR A 100 -39.18 6.76 0.29
#